data_AF-A0A969CU77-F1
#
_entry.id   AF-A0A969CU77-F1
#
_cell.length_a   1.000
_cell.length_b   1.000
_cell.length_c   1.000
_cell.angle_alpha   90.00
_cell.angle_beta   90.00
_cell.angle_gamma   90.00
#
_symmetry.space_group_name_H-M   'P 1'
#
loop_
_entity.id
_entity.type
_entity.pdbx_description
1 polymer ?
#
loop_
_entity_poly.entity_id
_entity_poly.type
_entity_poly.pdbx_seq_one_letter_code
_entity_poly.pdbx_strand_id
1 'polypeptide(L)'
;MGPYYPYQLAWNLGNLSFQARDPAQQQAWREAAIAWFQTANAVSPYQEFGHSNLGWLLMSQDTEAATEAATEAFIQSVNLVPNKRGVFLGLGFSLLGQDQPALAVEAWVLEL
;
A
#
# COMPACT_ATOMS: atom_id res chain seq x y z
N MET A 1 -6.30 -11.90 20.61
CA MET A 1 -5.40 -11.18 19.68
C MET A 1 -5.86 -9.73 19.64
N GLY A 2 -5.02 -8.76 19.99
CA GLY A 2 -5.40 -7.34 19.95
C GLY A 2 -5.51 -6.83 18.50
N PRO A 3 -6.21 -5.70 18.25
CA PRO A 3 -6.41 -5.15 16.90
C PRO A 3 -5.11 -4.76 16.18
N TYR A 4 -3.99 -4.65 16.91
CA TYR A 4 -2.67 -4.30 16.38
C TYR A 4 -1.84 -5.49 15.89
N TYR A 5 -2.18 -6.72 16.28
CA TYR A 5 -1.41 -7.90 15.88
C TYR A 5 -1.38 -8.11 14.36
N PRO A 6 -2.51 -7.99 13.62
CA PRO A 6 -2.51 -8.08 12.16
C PRO A 6 -1.59 -7.05 11.50
N TYR A 7 -1.59 -5.81 11.97
CA TYR A 7 -0.73 -4.75 11.44
C TYR A 7 0.76 -5.03 11.64
N GLN A 8 1.15 -5.47 12.84
CA GLN A 8 2.54 -5.78 13.15
C GLN A 8 3.06 -6.95 12.31
N LEU A 9 2.25 -8.00 12.17
CA LEU A 9 2.61 -9.16 11.36
C LEU A 9 2.72 -8.79 9.88
N ALA A 10 1.76 -8.02 9.35
CA ALA A 10 1.78 -7.53 7.98
C ALA A 10 3.05 -6.71 7.69
N TRP A 11 3.36 -5.75 8.57
CA TRP A 11 4.55 -4.90 8.48
C TRP A 11 5.85 -5.72 8.49
N ASN A 12 5.96 -6.68 9.41
CA ASN A 12 7.15 -7.53 9.52
C ASN A 12 7.35 -8.38 8.25
N LEU A 13 6.29 -8.98 7.73
CA LEU A 13 6.35 -9.75 6.48
C LEU A 13 6.69 -8.87 5.28
N GLY A 14 6.12 -7.66 5.21
CA GLY A 14 6.44 -6.69 4.17
C GLY A 14 7.93 -6.33 4.18
N ASN A 15 8.49 -6.02 5.34
CA ASN A 15 9.93 -5.75 5.50
C ASN A 15 10.81 -6.94 5.11
N LEU A 16 10.43 -8.15 5.53
CA LEU A 16 11.14 -9.36 5.14
C LEU A 16 11.11 -9.56 3.62
N SER A 17 9.99 -9.27 2.96
CA SER A 17 9.88 -9.36 1.50
C SER A 17 10.86 -8.43 0.77
N PHE A 18 11.14 -7.24 1.31
CA PHE A 18 12.12 -6.31 0.72
C PHE A 18 13.58 -6.73 0.97
N GLN A 19 13.83 -7.50 2.02
CA GLN A 19 15.17 -7.95 2.40
C GLN A 19 15.52 -9.36 1.86
N ALA A 20 14.50 -10.09 1.40
CA ALA A 20 14.66 -11.42 0.84
C ALA A 20 15.57 -11.41 -0.39
N ARG A 21 16.52 -12.34 -0.43
CA ARG A 21 17.39 -12.56 -1.60
C ARG A 21 16.79 -13.54 -2.59
N ASP A 22 15.98 -14.48 -2.09
CA ASP A 22 15.31 -15.47 -2.91
C ASP A 22 13.99 -14.89 -3.45
N PRO A 23 13.78 -14.84 -4.78
CA PRO A 23 12.56 -14.28 -5.38
C PRO A 23 11.28 -14.99 -4.95
N ALA A 24 11.31 -16.31 -4.76
CA ALA A 24 10.12 -17.06 -4.34
C ALA A 24 9.74 -16.70 -2.90
N GLN A 25 10.72 -16.62 -2.00
CA GLN A 25 10.52 -16.19 -0.62
C GLN A 25 10.06 -14.73 -0.54
N GLN A 26 10.62 -13.85 -1.37
CA GLN A 26 10.19 -12.46 -1.51
C GLN A 26 8.70 -12.37 -1.86
N GLN A 27 8.28 -13.08 -2.90
CA GLN A 27 6.89 -13.08 -3.34
C GLN A 27 5.96 -13.63 -2.26
N ALA A 28 6.32 -14.76 -1.63
CA ALA A 28 5.50 -15.38 -0.59
C ALA A 28 5.30 -14.46 0.62
N TRP A 29 6.35 -13.77 1.08
CA TRP A 29 6.22 -12.82 2.19
C TRP A 29 5.44 -11.57 1.82
N ARG A 30 5.58 -11.09 0.57
CA ARG A 30 4.82 -9.95 0.08
C ARG A 30 3.32 -10.26 0.01
N GLU A 31 2.95 -11.41 -0.55
CA GLU A 31 1.55 -11.85 -0.61
C GLU A 31 0.96 -12.04 0.79
N ALA A 32 1.73 -12.63 1.71
CA ALA A 32 1.31 -12.78 3.10
C ALA A 32 1.14 -11.41 3.79
N ALA A 33 2.04 -10.45 3.54
CA ALA A 33 1.92 -9.09 4.07
C ALA A 33 0.65 -8.39 3.56
N ILE A 34 0.36 -8.49 2.27
CA ILE A 34 -0.86 -7.95 1.64
C ILE A 34 -2.10 -8.53 2.33
N ALA A 35 -2.19 -9.86 2.47
CA ALA A 35 -3.32 -10.52 3.10
C ALA A 35 -3.53 -10.09 4.57
N TRP A 36 -2.43 -9.91 5.31
CA TRP A 36 -2.51 -9.44 6.69
C TRP A 36 -2.90 -7.96 6.79
N PHE A 37 -2.43 -7.09 5.89
CA PHE A 37 -2.89 -5.70 5.85
C PHE A 37 -4.36 -5.59 5.48
N GLN A 38 -4.85 -6.39 4.51
CA GLN A 38 -6.27 -6.46 4.18
C GLN A 38 -7.11 -6.91 5.39
N THR A 39 -6.66 -7.95 6.09
CA THR A 39 -7.31 -8.42 7.32
C THR A 39 -7.32 -7.33 8.40
N ALA A 40 -6.19 -6.65 8.59
CA ALA A 40 -6.06 -5.57 9.57
C ALA A 40 -7.02 -4.41 9.26
N ASN A 41 -7.09 -4.00 7.99
CA ASN A 41 -7.98 -2.94 7.53
C ASN A 41 -9.46 -3.32 7.64
N ALA A 42 -9.81 -4.60 7.48
CA ALA A 42 -11.17 -5.07 7.72
C ALA A 42 -11.57 -4.99 9.21
N VAL A 43 -10.62 -5.20 10.12
CA VAL A 43 -10.86 -5.15 11.58
C VAL A 43 -10.82 -3.72 12.12
N SER A 44 -9.93 -2.88 11.58
CA SER A 44 -9.67 -1.52 12.05
C SER A 44 -9.46 -0.56 10.88
N PRO A 45 -10.53 -0.20 10.16
CA PRO A 45 -10.43 0.51 8.87
C PRO A 45 -9.87 1.93 8.95
N TYR A 46 -9.82 2.53 10.14
CA TYR A 46 -9.44 3.92 10.36
C TYR A 46 -7.94 4.13 10.64
N GLN A 47 -7.08 3.19 10.21
CA GLN A 47 -5.63 3.30 10.36
C GLN A 47 -4.99 3.55 8.99
N GLU A 48 -4.44 4.76 8.80
CA GLU A 48 -3.78 5.16 7.55
C GLU A 48 -2.58 4.26 7.24
N PHE A 49 -1.88 3.83 8.29
CA PHE A 49 -0.73 2.93 8.22
C PHE A 49 -1.05 1.65 7.44
N GLY A 50 -2.24 1.09 7.64
CA GLY A 50 -2.66 -0.12 6.96
C GLY A 50 -2.84 0.08 5.45
N HIS A 51 -3.54 1.15 5.09
CA HIS A 51 -3.87 1.48 3.71
C HIS A 51 -2.64 1.92 2.91
N SER A 52 -1.80 2.78 3.47
CA SER A 52 -0.57 3.22 2.81
C SER A 52 0.42 2.08 2.52
N ASN A 53 0.65 1.19 3.50
CA ASN A 53 1.55 0.05 3.29
C ASN A 53 0.98 -1.00 2.32
N LEU A 54 -0.34 -1.21 2.35
CA LEU A 54 -1.01 -2.07 1.37
C LEU A 54 -0.79 -1.54 -0.05
N GLY A 55 -0.98 -0.24 -0.27
CA GLY A 55 -0.75 0.40 -1.58
C GLY A 55 0.67 0.18 -2.12
N TRP A 56 1.69 0.39 -1.29
CA TRP A 56 3.08 0.18 -1.70
C TRP A 56 3.42 -1.29 -2.01
N LEU A 57 2.88 -2.23 -1.23
CA LEU A 57 3.08 -3.66 -1.50
C LEU A 57 2.38 -4.08 -2.79
N LEU A 58 1.18 -3.57 -3.06
CA LEU A 58 0.45 -3.84 -4.31
C LEU A 58 1.18 -3.28 -5.53
N MET A 59 1.69 -2.04 -5.47
CA MET A 59 2.49 -1.45 -6.56
C MET A 59 3.70 -2.30 -6.94
N SER A 60 4.26 -3.04 -5.98
CA SER A 60 5.43 -3.89 -6.26
C SER A 60 5.10 -5.18 -7.04
N GLN A 61 3.82 -5.55 -7.19
CA GLN A 61 3.40 -6.73 -7.97
C GLN A 61 3.37 -6.47 -9.49
N ASP A 62 3.42 -5.21 -9.93
CA ASP A 62 3.51 -4.81 -11.34
C ASP A 62 2.44 -5.47 -12.25
N THR A 63 1.20 -5.48 -11.77
CA THR A 63 0.03 -5.89 -12.56
C THR A 63 -1.01 -4.78 -12.55
N GLU A 64 -1.83 -4.72 -13.60
CA GLU A 64 -2.90 -3.73 -13.73
C GLU A 64 -3.87 -3.79 -12.53
N ALA A 65 -4.34 -4.99 -12.18
CA ALA A 65 -5.23 -5.20 -11.04
C ALA A 65 -4.60 -4.77 -9.69
N ALA A 66 -3.30 -5.02 -9.50
CA ALA A 66 -2.62 -4.56 -8.28
C ALA A 66 -2.46 -3.03 -8.27
N THR A 67 -2.22 -2.41 -9.43
CA THR A 67 -2.14 -0.95 -9.58
C THR A 67 -3.48 -0.28 -9.28
N GLU A 68 -4.60 -0.87 -9.72
CA GLU A 68 -5.95 -0.42 -9.38
C GLU A 68 -6.20 -0.49 -7.88
N ALA A 69 -5.95 -1.66 -7.26
CA ALA A 69 -6.11 -1.84 -5.82
C ALA A 69 -5.17 -0.93 -5.00
N ALA A 70 -3.97 -0.63 -5.52
CA ALA A 70 -3.05 0.31 -4.88
C ALA A 70 -3.60 1.73 -4.85
N THR A 71 -4.19 2.20 -5.96
CA THR A 71 -4.86 3.51 -6.03
C THR A 71 -5.96 3.61 -4.98
N GLU A 72 -6.82 2.59 -4.85
CA GLU A 72 -7.86 2.55 -3.82
C GLU A 72 -7.27 2.64 -2.41
N ALA A 73 -6.22 1.87 -2.12
CA ALA A 73 -5.56 1.88 -0.83
C ALA A 73 -4.93 3.25 -0.51
N PHE A 74 -4.27 3.89 -1.48
CA PHE A 74 -3.74 5.24 -1.27
C PHE A 74 -4.85 6.27 -1.05
N ILE A 75 -5.95 6.22 -1.79
CA ILE A 75 -7.12 7.09 -1.58
C ILE A 75 -7.68 6.93 -0.16
N GLN A 76 -7.83 5.69 0.33
CA GLN A 76 -8.26 5.46 1.72
C GLN A 76 -7.29 6.06 2.73
N SER A 77 -5.98 5.91 2.51
CA SER A 77 -4.97 6.52 3.37
C SER A 77 -5.02 8.05 3.36
N VAL A 78 -5.18 8.69 2.19
CA VAL A 78 -5.33 10.15 2.06
C VAL A 78 -6.57 10.63 2.79
N ASN A 79 -7.70 9.93 2.67
CA ASN A 79 -8.95 10.29 3.34
C ASN A 79 -8.84 10.25 4.87
N LEU A 80 -7.99 9.37 5.41
CA LEU A 80 -7.75 9.27 6.85
C LEU A 80 -6.75 10.32 7.34
N VAL A 81 -5.62 10.47 6.62
CA VAL A 81 -4.54 11.40 6.99
C VAL A 81 -3.99 12.06 5.71
N PRO A 82 -4.55 13.21 5.30
CA PRO A 82 -4.18 13.88 4.06
C PRO A 82 -2.72 14.35 4.01
N ASN A 83 -2.11 14.64 5.16
CA ASN A 83 -0.73 15.13 5.25
C ASN A 83 0.30 14.01 5.49
N LYS A 84 -0.07 12.74 5.27
CA LYS A 84 0.86 11.63 5.43
C LYS A 84 1.84 11.61 4.26
N ARG A 85 3.09 11.93 4.56
CA ARG A 85 4.19 11.90 3.58
C ARG A 85 4.29 10.54 2.88
N GLY A 86 4.47 10.59 1.56
CA GLY A 86 4.65 9.45 0.67
C GLY A 86 3.35 8.85 0.15
N VAL A 87 2.18 9.24 0.67
CA VAL A 87 0.90 8.66 0.22
C VAL A 87 0.46 9.28 -1.09
N PHE A 88 0.57 10.61 -1.24
CA PHE A 88 0.26 11.28 -2.49
C PHE A 88 1.29 10.94 -3.59
N LEU A 89 2.56 10.72 -3.21
CA LEU A 89 3.56 10.14 -4.10
C LEU A 89 3.12 8.79 -4.67
N GLY A 90 2.69 7.87 -3.80
CA GLY A 90 2.19 6.54 -4.19
C GLY A 90 0.95 6.62 -5.06
N LEU A 91 -0.01 7.48 -4.70
CA LEU A 91 -1.22 7.75 -5.48
C LEU A 91 -0.89 8.25 -6.89
N GLY A 92 0.07 9.17 -7.02
CA GLY A 92 0.46 9.68 -8.33
C GLY A 92 1.12 8.59 -9.20
N PHE A 93 1.96 7.72 -8.63
CA PHE A 93 2.52 6.59 -9.37
C PHE A 93 1.46 5.58 -9.80
N SER A 94 0.50 5.27 -8.95
CA SER A 94 -0.56 4.31 -9.27
C SER A 94 -1.52 4.86 -10.34
N LEU A 95 -1.86 6.15 -10.29
CA LEU A 95 -2.63 6.83 -11.33
C LEU A 95 -1.88 6.90 -12.68
N LEU A 96 -0.57 7.16 -12.65
CA LEU A 96 0.24 7.13 -13.86
C LEU A 96 0.26 5.73 -14.49
N GLY A 97 0.37 4.68 -13.67
CA GLY A 97 0.28 3.29 -14.14
C GLY A 97 -1.06 2.92 -14.77
N GLN A 98 -2.11 3.69 -14.50
CA GLN A 98 -3.45 3.56 -15.10
C GLN A 98 -3.68 4.54 -16.28
N ASP A 99 -2.62 5.12 -16.85
CA ASP A 99 -2.69 6.10 -17.95
C ASP A 99 -3.54 7.36 -17.59
N GLN A 100 -3.49 7.79 -16.33
CA GLN A 100 -4.16 9.00 -15.82
C GLN A 100 -3.15 10.10 -15.41
N PRO A 101 -2.36 10.64 -16.35
CA PRO A 101 -1.25 11.54 -16.04
C PRO A 101 -1.67 12.88 -15.43
N ALA A 102 -2.86 13.41 -15.77
CA ALA A 102 -3.35 14.66 -15.20
C ALA A 102 -3.60 14.53 -13.68
N LEU A 103 -4.29 13.45 -13.27
CA LEU A 103 -4.55 13.17 -11.86
C LEU A 103 -3.25 12.81 -11.11
N ALA A 104 -2.30 12.15 -11.77
CA ALA A 104 -1.00 11.89 -11.18
C ALA A 104 -0.24 13.18 -10.82
N VAL A 105 -0.26 14.17 -11.72
CA VAL A 105 0.33 15.50 -11.46
C VAL A 105 -0.37 16.19 -10.30
N GLU A 106 -1.70 16.16 -10.25
CA GLU A 106 -2.46 16.72 -9.12
C GLU A 106 -2.06 16.06 -7.80
N ALA A 107 -1.98 14.73 -7.76
CA ALA A 107 -1.54 14.00 -6.57
C ALA A 107 -0.12 14.42 -6.15
N TRP A 108 0.85 14.48 -7.06
CA TRP A 108 2.22 14.89 -6.71
C TRP A 108 2.35 16.35 -6.29
N VAL A 109 1.51 17.24 -6.79
CA VAL A 109 1.46 18.63 -6.29
C VAL A 109 0.99 18.67 -4.84
N LEU A 110 0.09 17.78 -4.43
CA LEU A 110 -0.40 17.67 -3.04
C LEU A 110 0.60 17.00 -2.08
N GLU A 111 1.67 16.37 -2.59
CA GLU A 111 2.73 15.77 -1.78
C GLU A 111 3.77 16.81 -1.27
N LEU A 112 3.92 17.94 -1.98
CA LEU A 112 4.90 19.00 -1.71
C LEU A 112 4.48 19.92 -0.56
#